data_AF-A0A8T2GAK2-F1
#
_entry.id   AF-A0A8T2GAK2-F1
#
_cell.length_a   1.000
_cell.length_b   1.000
_cell.length_c   1.000
_cell.angle_alpha   90.00
_cell.angle_beta   90.00
_cell.angle_gamma   90.00
#
_symmetry.space_group_name_H-M   'P 1'
#
loop_
_entity.id
_entity.type
_entity.pdbx_description
1 polymer ?
#
loop_
_entity_poly.entity_id
_entity_poly.type
_entity_poly.pdbx_seq_one_letter_code
_entity_poly.pdbx_strand_id
1 'polypeptide(L)'
;MFSEDSPPLPWDKNNEYSRDVIELYYEASSGTPLPRSRVLQYLLEGTKGSQAETTGEEDTSATKTPSYLKGSSGMVKVNERRTLHDVLKEPKFVIPEIPVFYIVSKRSKFYKDFTAGKWTPPN
;
A
#
# COMPACT_ATOMS: atom_id res chain seq x y z
N MET A 1 -10.99 -11.25 -9.93
CA MET A 1 -11.50 -9.88 -9.77
C MET A 1 -11.82 -9.26 -11.12
N PHE A 2 -10.91 -9.29 -12.10
CA PHE A 2 -11.11 -8.69 -13.44
C PHE A 2 -10.96 -9.71 -14.58
N SER A 3 -11.26 -11.00 -14.34
CA SER A 3 -11.24 -12.02 -15.40
C SER A 3 -12.47 -11.90 -16.28
N GLU A 4 -12.44 -12.47 -17.48
CA GLU A 4 -13.60 -12.51 -18.39
C GLU A 4 -14.79 -13.24 -17.76
N ASP A 5 -14.52 -14.28 -16.95
CA ASP A 5 -15.54 -15.02 -16.22
C ASP A 5 -16.00 -14.34 -14.91
N SER A 6 -15.39 -13.19 -14.54
CA SER A 6 -15.81 -12.45 -13.34
C SER A 6 -17.17 -11.78 -13.59
N PRO A 7 -18.07 -11.73 -12.58
CA PRO A 7 -19.30 -10.94 -12.70
C PRO A 7 -19.00 -9.48 -13.08
N PRO A 8 -19.87 -8.82 -13.85
CA PRO A 8 -19.67 -7.43 -14.24
C PRO A 8 -19.61 -6.52 -13.01
N LEU A 9 -18.71 -5.56 -13.04
CA LEU A 9 -18.57 -4.58 -11.96
C LEU A 9 -19.75 -3.59 -12.06
N PRO A 10 -20.61 -3.47 -11.02
CA PRO A 10 -21.85 -2.69 -11.12
C PRO A 10 -21.62 -1.19 -11.34
N TRP A 11 -20.43 -0.70 -10.99
CA TRP A 11 -20.01 0.69 -11.18
C TRP A 11 -19.30 0.92 -12.53
N ASP A 12 -18.82 -0.11 -13.20
CA ASP A 12 -18.08 -0.02 -14.48
C ASP A 12 -19.03 -0.08 -15.68
N LYS A 13 -19.88 0.94 -15.83
CA LYS A 13 -20.89 0.99 -16.90
C LYS A 13 -20.31 0.93 -18.32
N ASN A 14 -19.04 1.33 -18.47
CA ASN A 14 -18.34 1.40 -19.75
C ASN A 14 -17.44 0.18 -20.02
N ASN A 15 -17.39 -0.80 -19.10
CA ASN A 15 -16.49 -1.95 -19.17
C ASN A 15 -15.02 -1.53 -19.39
N GLU A 16 -14.59 -0.50 -18.65
CA GLU A 16 -13.23 0.05 -18.71
C GLU A 16 -12.23 -0.81 -17.91
N TYR A 17 -12.67 -1.67 -16.99
CA TYR A 17 -11.81 -2.43 -16.07
C TYR A 17 -11.72 -3.92 -16.45
N SER A 18 -10.83 -4.20 -17.40
CA SER A 18 -10.42 -5.56 -17.77
C SER A 18 -8.96 -5.87 -17.43
N ARG A 19 -8.60 -7.15 -17.34
CA ARG A 19 -7.28 -7.59 -16.88
C ARG A 19 -6.11 -7.01 -17.67
N ASP A 20 -6.28 -6.76 -18.97
CA ASP A 20 -5.28 -6.26 -19.92
C ASP A 20 -5.03 -4.75 -19.84
N VAL A 21 -5.98 -4.00 -19.26
CA VAL A 21 -5.94 -2.54 -19.25
C VAL A 21 -5.77 -1.90 -17.88
N ILE A 22 -5.96 -2.66 -16.80
CA ILE A 22 -5.70 -2.17 -15.46
C ILE A 22 -4.22 -2.12 -15.12
N GLU A 23 -3.85 -1.18 -14.28
CA GLU A 23 -2.54 -1.04 -13.67
C GLU A 23 -2.69 -0.91 -12.15
N LEU A 24 -1.72 -1.46 -11.42
CA LEU A 24 -1.70 -1.50 -9.96
C LEU A 24 -0.69 -0.49 -9.41
N TYR A 25 -1.07 0.25 -8.38
CA TYR A 25 -0.24 1.27 -7.75
C TYR A 25 -0.32 1.19 -6.22
N TYR A 26 0.68 1.74 -5.54
CA TYR A 26 0.62 2.08 -4.13
C TYR A 26 1.11 3.52 -3.92
N GLU A 27 0.75 4.11 -2.80
CA GLU A 27 1.26 5.43 -2.42
C GLU A 27 2.57 5.27 -1.65
N ALA A 28 3.67 5.82 -2.17
CA ALA A 28 4.94 5.82 -1.47
C ALA A 28 4.97 6.90 -0.37
N SER A 29 5.61 6.56 0.75
CA SER A 29 5.83 7.48 1.87
C SER A 29 4.54 8.06 2.49
N SER A 30 3.42 7.34 2.44
CA SER A 30 2.12 7.80 2.98
C SER A 30 1.99 7.73 4.50
N GLY A 31 3.02 7.31 5.24
CA GLY A 31 2.94 7.19 6.68
C GLY A 31 4.28 7.05 7.40
N THR A 32 4.24 7.08 8.73
CA THR A 32 5.35 6.72 9.60
C THR A 32 5.37 5.20 9.79
N PRO A 33 6.53 4.52 9.61
CA PRO A 33 6.63 3.09 9.87
C PRO A 33 6.17 2.76 11.30
N LEU A 34 5.37 1.69 11.44
CA LEU A 34 4.97 1.19 12.76
C LEU A 34 6.22 0.72 13.53
N PRO A 35 6.39 1.14 14.80
CA PRO A 35 7.48 0.62 15.62
C PRO A 35 7.28 -0.89 15.86
N ARG A 36 8.39 -1.63 15.97
CA ARG A 36 8.37 -3.09 16.12
C ARG A 36 7.53 -3.55 17.32
N SER A 37 7.58 -2.80 18.41
CA SER A 37 6.77 -3.05 19.61
C SER A 37 5.26 -3.07 19.29
N ARG A 38 4.80 -2.13 18.45
CA ARG A 38 3.39 -2.05 18.07
C ARG A 38 2.96 -3.15 17.12
N VAL A 39 3.85 -3.56 16.20
CA VAL A 39 3.63 -4.73 15.34
C VAL A 39 3.46 -6.00 16.18
N LEU A 40 4.36 -6.22 17.15
CA LEU A 40 4.28 -7.36 18.06
C LEU A 40 3.00 -7.33 18.89
N GLN A 41 2.61 -6.16 19.39
CA GLN A 41 1.36 -6.00 20.12
C GLN A 41 0.15 -6.41 19.28
N TYR A 42 0.03 -5.98 18.03
CA TYR A 42 -1.08 -6.37 17.14
C TYR A 42 -1.07 -7.87 16.83
N LEU A 43 0.10 -8.48 16.66
CA LEU A 43 0.21 -9.93 16.41
C LEU A 43 -0.15 -10.78 17.63
N LEU A 44 0.10 -10.27 18.83
CA LEU A 44 -0.15 -10.97 20.09
C LEU A 44 -1.51 -10.63 20.71
N GLU A 45 -2.23 -9.66 20.16
CA GLU A 45 -3.55 -9.25 20.64
C GLU A 45 -4.52 -10.43 20.68
N GLY A 46 -5.22 -10.61 21.81
CA GLY A 46 -6.11 -11.77 22.03
C GLY A 46 -5.40 -13.08 22.38
N THR A 47 -4.07 -13.11 22.45
CA THR A 47 -3.29 -14.28 22.90
C THR A 47 -2.79 -14.11 24.33
N LYS A 48 -2.37 -15.20 25.00
CA LYS A 48 -1.70 -15.12 26.32
C LYS A 48 -0.40 -14.31 26.29
N GLY A 49 0.19 -14.13 25.10
CA GLY A 49 1.39 -13.33 24.90
C GLY A 49 1.15 -11.82 24.96
N SER A 50 -0.11 -11.35 24.93
CA SER A 50 -0.42 -9.91 25.00
C SER A 50 -0.06 -9.25 26.35
N GLN A 51 0.11 -10.07 27.39
CA GLN A 51 0.49 -9.64 28.75
C GLN A 51 2.02 -9.64 28.96
N ALA A 52 2.79 -10.19 28.02
CA ALA A 52 4.24 -10.10 28.08
C ALA A 52 4.63 -8.67 27.72
N GLU A 53 5.09 -7.90 28.71
CA GLU A 53 5.72 -6.61 28.44
C GLU A 53 6.82 -6.80 27.41
N THR A 54 6.77 -6.06 26.30
CA THR A 54 7.80 -6.09 25.28
C THR A 54 9.06 -5.44 25.86
N THR A 55 9.80 -6.20 26.68
CA THR A 55 11.12 -5.84 27.20
C THR A 55 12.13 -6.02 26.08
N GLY A 56 12.04 -5.13 25.10
CA GLY A 56 12.99 -5.01 24.00
C GLY A 56 13.29 -3.53 23.85
N GLU A 57 14.54 -3.19 24.16
CA GLU A 57 15.18 -1.89 24.09
C GLU A 57 14.37 -0.84 23.33
N GLU A 58 13.99 0.21 24.06
CA GLU A 58 13.58 1.48 23.47
C GLU A 58 14.60 1.84 22.40
N ASP A 59 14.18 1.78 21.13
CA ASP A 59 14.93 2.25 19.97
C ASP A 59 15.12 3.76 20.14
N THR A 60 16.02 4.15 21.04
CA THR A 60 16.59 5.48 21.26
C THR A 60 17.56 5.83 20.14
N SER A 61 17.44 5.18 18.98
CA SER A 61 17.98 5.72 17.75
C SER A 61 17.02 6.82 17.31
N ALA A 62 17.35 8.05 17.72
CA ALA A 62 16.77 9.28 17.23
C ALA A 62 16.34 9.10 15.77
N THR A 63 15.05 9.34 15.53
CA THR A 63 14.28 9.27 14.29
C THR A 63 14.98 10.04 13.16
N LYS A 64 16.11 9.53 12.67
CA LYS A 64 16.62 9.87 11.36
C LYS A 64 15.66 9.16 10.43
N THR A 65 14.62 9.87 10.00
CA THR A 65 13.90 9.54 8.77
C THR A 65 14.97 9.17 7.76
N PRO A 66 15.07 7.88 7.39
CA PRO A 66 16.17 7.46 6.55
C PRO A 66 16.11 8.29 5.26
N SER A 67 17.24 8.77 4.76
CA SER A 67 17.29 9.70 3.62
C SER A 67 16.58 9.17 2.36
N TYR A 68 16.29 7.87 2.30
CA TYR A 68 15.48 7.20 1.27
C TYR A 68 13.96 7.49 1.35
N LEU A 69 13.44 7.92 2.52
CA LEU A 69 12.06 8.44 2.66
C LEU A 69 11.92 9.87 2.13
N LYS A 70 13.05 10.56 1.89
CA LYS A 70 13.09 11.81 1.11
C LYS A 70 13.01 11.53 -0.40
N GLY A 71 12.19 10.54 -0.77
CA GLY A 71 11.80 10.24 -2.14
C GLY A 71 10.48 10.91 -2.44
N SER A 72 10.26 11.29 -3.69
CA SER A 72 9.01 11.87 -4.20
C SER A 72 7.78 11.15 -3.62
N SER A 73 6.98 11.87 -2.83
CA SER A 73 5.60 11.46 -2.49
C SER A 73 4.84 11.29 -3.80
N GLY A 74 4.22 10.13 -4.00
CA GLY A 74 3.55 9.83 -5.26
C GLY A 74 3.18 8.36 -5.43
N MET A 75 2.37 8.12 -6.47
CA MET A 75 1.89 6.80 -6.84
C MET A 75 3.01 6.00 -7.52
N VAL A 76 3.37 4.86 -6.95
CA VAL A 76 4.36 3.94 -7.50
C VAL A 76 3.65 2.77 -8.16
N LYS A 77 3.96 2.55 -9.44
CA LYS A 77 3.42 1.44 -10.22
C LYS A 77 4.00 0.11 -9.75
N VAL A 78 3.13 -0.87 -9.53
CA VAL A 78 3.49 -2.23 -9.12
C VAL A 78 3.62 -3.12 -10.36
N ASN A 79 4.66 -3.94 -10.38
CA ASN A 79 4.73 -5.06 -11.31
C ASN A 79 3.88 -6.23 -10.76
N GLU A 80 2.75 -6.48 -11.38
CA GLU A 80 1.79 -7.55 -11.04
C GLU A 80 2.38 -8.98 -11.04
N ARG A 81 3.56 -9.21 -11.62
CA ARG A 81 4.24 -10.51 -11.59
C ARG A 81 5.01 -10.75 -10.29
N ARG A 82 5.13 -9.75 -9.43
CA ARG A 82 5.82 -9.86 -8.14
C ARG A 82 4.88 -10.40 -7.08
N THR A 83 5.48 -11.08 -6.10
CA THR A 83 4.72 -11.50 -4.92
C THR A 83 4.39 -10.30 -4.05
N LEU A 84 3.30 -10.39 -3.30
CA LEU A 84 2.95 -9.38 -2.31
C LEU A 84 4.11 -9.15 -1.33
N HIS A 85 4.71 -10.23 -0.81
CA HIS A 85 5.89 -10.17 0.07
C HIS A 85 7.01 -9.30 -0.51
N ASP A 86 7.34 -9.47 -1.79
CA ASP A 86 8.44 -8.71 -2.41
C ASP A 86 8.11 -7.23 -2.53
N VAL A 87 6.84 -6.88 -2.71
CA VAL A 87 6.39 -5.48 -2.76
C VAL A 87 6.41 -4.88 -1.35
N LEU A 88 5.89 -5.60 -0.35
CA LEU A 88 5.83 -5.14 1.04
C LEU A 88 7.22 -4.96 1.68
N LYS A 89 8.23 -5.71 1.22
CA LYS A 89 9.60 -5.62 1.72
C LYS A 89 10.35 -4.39 1.18
N GLU A 90 9.79 -3.67 0.20
CA GLU A 90 10.48 -2.52 -0.37
C GLU A 90 10.66 -1.38 0.65
N PRO A 91 11.86 -0.77 0.76
CA PRO A 91 12.11 0.29 1.74
C PRO A 91 11.21 1.53 1.60
N LYS A 92 10.61 1.74 0.42
CA LYS A 92 9.74 2.88 0.11
C LYS A 92 8.26 2.56 0.32
N PHE A 93 7.92 1.30 0.57
CA PHE A 93 6.56 0.82 0.80
C PHE A 93 6.28 0.90 2.30
N VAL A 94 5.93 2.09 2.78
CA VAL A 94 5.53 2.29 4.19
C VAL A 94 4.01 2.27 4.24
N ILE A 95 3.47 1.26 4.92
CA ILE A 95 2.02 1.05 5.05
C ILE A 95 1.56 1.60 6.39
N PRO A 96 0.54 2.47 6.42
CA PRO A 96 -0.23 2.68 7.63
C PRO A 96 -1.14 1.46 7.85
N GLU A 97 -0.73 0.55 8.72
CA GLU A 97 -1.50 -0.62 9.21
C GLU A 97 -1.93 -1.65 8.15
N ILE A 98 -2.83 -1.28 7.23
CA ILE A 98 -3.42 -2.16 6.20
C ILE A 98 -2.83 -1.81 4.83
N PRO A 99 -2.25 -2.78 4.09
CA PRO A 99 -1.72 -2.53 2.74
C PRO A 99 -2.84 -2.07 1.80
N VAL A 100 -2.69 -0.87 1.23
CA VAL A 100 -3.63 -0.32 0.23
C VAL A 100 -2.97 -0.31 -1.14
N PHE A 101 -3.69 -0.84 -2.13
CA PHE A 101 -3.33 -0.75 -3.54
C PHE A 101 -4.45 -0.10 -4.35
N TYR A 102 -4.07 0.74 -5.30
CA TYR A 102 -4.97 1.42 -6.22
C TYR A 102 -4.95 0.70 -7.57
N ILE A 103 -6.13 0.42 -8.11
CA ILE A 103 -6.31 -0.19 -9.42
C ILE A 103 -6.88 0.87 -10.34
N VAL A 104 -6.18 1.17 -11.44
CA VAL A 104 -6.59 2.21 -12.39
C VAL A 104 -6.60 1.63 -13.80
N SER A 105 -7.71 1.82 -14.51
CA SER A 105 -7.79 1.45 -15.93
C SER A 105 -7.13 2.49 -16.83
N LYS A 106 -6.24 2.06 -17.72
CA LYS A 106 -5.68 2.88 -18.81
C LYS A 106 -6.74 3.44 -19.77
N ARG A 107 -7.91 2.79 -19.88
CA ARG A 107 -9.01 3.24 -20.74
C ARG A 107 -9.82 4.36 -20.10
N SER A 108 -9.74 4.50 -18.79
CA SER A 108 -10.52 5.51 -18.09
C SER A 108 -9.98 6.91 -18.35
N LYS A 109 -10.89 7.88 -18.50
CA LYS A 109 -10.54 9.31 -18.60
C LYS A 109 -9.73 9.78 -17.38
N PHE A 110 -9.98 9.16 -16.23
CA PHE A 110 -9.28 9.43 -14.97
C PHE A 110 -7.78 9.08 -15.01
N TYR A 111 -7.36 8.14 -15.86
CA TYR A 111 -5.96 7.69 -15.91
C TYR A 111 -4.97 8.84 -16.13
N LYS A 112 -5.35 9.83 -16.94
CA LYS A 112 -4.51 11.01 -17.23
C LYS A 112 -4.31 11.89 -16.01
N ASP A 113 -5.34 12.07 -15.20
CA ASP A 113 -5.26 12.89 -13.99
C ASP A 113 -4.52 12.15 -12.86
N PHE A 114 -4.77 10.84 -12.75
CA PHE A 114 -4.06 9.97 -11.80
C PHE A 114 -2.55 9.95 -12.06
N THR A 115 -2.12 9.66 -13.29
CA THR A 115 -0.69 9.57 -13.65
C THR A 115 0.01 10.94 -13.66
N ALA A 116 -0.74 12.03 -13.83
CA ALA A 116 -0.23 13.39 -13.67
C ALA A 116 -0.08 13.82 -12.19
N GLY A 117 -0.44 12.96 -11.22
CA GLY A 117 -0.37 13.29 -9.80
C GLY A 117 -1.40 14.34 -9.36
N LYS A 118 -2.48 14.53 -10.12
CA LYS A 118 -3.55 15.50 -9.82
C LYS A 118 -4.63 14.95 -8.89
N TRP A 119 -4.49 13.69 -8.48
CA TRP A 119 -5.44 13.02 -7.60
C TRP A 119 -4.73 12.58 -6.32
N THR A 120 -5.40 12.79 -5.20
CA THR A 120 -5.00 12.30 -3.89
C THR A 120 -6.10 11.39 -3.33
N PRO A 121 -5.73 10.34 -2.57
CA PRO A 121 -6.72 9.50 -1.91
C PRO A 121 -7.64 10.32 -0.98
N PRO A 122 -8.93 9.94 -0.86
CA PRO A 122 -9.81 10.52 0.15
C PRO A 122 -9.34 10.15 1.56
N ASN A 123 -9.47 11.10 2.50
CA ASN A 123 -9.19 10.93 3.94
C ASN A 123 -10.39 10.31 4.67
#